data_AF-A0AAN6TLM7-F1
#
_entry.id   AF-A0AAN6TLM7-F1
#
_cell.length_a   1.000
_cell.length_b   1.000
_cell.length_c   1.000
_cell.angle_alpha   90.00
_cell.angle_beta   90.00
_cell.angle_gamma   90.00
#
_symmetry.space_group_name_H-M   'P 1'
#
loop_
_entity.id
_entity.type
_entity.pdbx_description
1 polymer ?
#
loop_
_entity_poly.entity_id
_entity_poly.type
_entity_poly.pdbx_seq_one_letter_code
_entity_poly.pdbx_strand_id
1 'polypeptide(L)'
;MSRIEKLSILGVRSFGPQHQETIAFNTPLTLIVGYNGSGKTTIIECLKYATTGELPPNSKGGAFIHDPDLAGEKDVRAQVKVSFRSTVGESYVVTRNVQLMVKKTTRSQKTLEGSLLLRNNGERHVISTRVMELDRLVPEKLGVSPAVLDAVIFCHQDESLWPMSEPAALKKRFDEIFEAMKYTKVIDNLKVLRKRKGEELRELKLQEAQDKANKERAEKVDRLMAQLTREIQEARDKCDELLHQMDEESVRIKENSSTRRMQLRNCGAVSKSCQSLIRS
;
A
#
# COMPACT_ATOMS: atom_id res chain seq x y z
N MET A 1 -1.15 14.81 32.69
CA MET A 1 0.30 14.72 32.41
C MET A 1 0.72 13.29 32.69
N SER A 2 1.38 12.63 31.74
CA SER A 2 1.89 11.27 31.94
C SER A 2 3.04 11.30 32.94
N ARG A 3 3.15 10.25 33.76
CA ARG A 3 4.21 10.13 34.77
C ARG A 3 4.42 8.69 35.19
N ILE A 4 5.62 8.37 35.63
CA ILE A 4 5.93 7.08 36.26
C ILE A 4 5.70 7.23 37.76
N GLU A 5 5.06 6.23 38.38
CA GLU A 5 4.64 6.31 39.78
C GLU A 5 5.48 5.39 40.68
N LYS A 6 5.62 4.12 40.29
CA LYS A 6 6.38 3.13 41.06
C LYS A 6 7.04 2.10 40.14
N LEU A 7 8.31 1.82 40.40
CA LEU A 7 9.07 0.72 39.82
C LEU A 7 9.21 -0.39 40.85
N SER A 8 9.25 -1.62 40.36
CA SER A 8 9.65 -2.77 41.13
C SER A 8 10.54 -3.71 40.34
N ILE A 9 11.56 -4.23 41.01
CA ILE A 9 12.65 -5.02 40.45
C ILE A 9 12.80 -6.29 41.27
N LEU A 10 12.95 -7.43 40.61
CA LEU A 10 13.23 -8.73 41.20
C LEU A 10 14.18 -9.50 40.27
N GLY A 11 15.26 -10.07 40.80
CA GLY A 11 16.15 -10.96 40.06
C GLY A 11 16.91 -10.31 38.89
N VAL A 12 17.21 -9.00 38.96
CA VAL A 12 17.94 -8.25 37.92
C VAL A 12 19.30 -7.81 38.45
N ARG A 13 20.39 -8.19 37.79
CA ARG A 13 21.78 -7.88 38.21
C ARG A 13 22.00 -8.08 39.72
N SER A 14 22.30 -7.03 40.47
CA SER A 14 22.53 -7.08 41.92
C SER A 14 21.26 -7.21 42.75
N PHE A 15 20.08 -7.03 42.17
CA PHE A 15 18.80 -7.28 42.84
C PHE A 15 18.54 -8.78 42.89
N GLY A 16 18.50 -9.33 44.11
CA GLY A 16 18.32 -10.77 44.32
C GLY A 16 16.97 -11.29 43.82
N PRO A 17 16.85 -12.61 43.58
CA PRO A 17 15.62 -13.22 43.05
C PRO A 17 14.57 -13.53 44.13
N GLN A 18 14.91 -13.40 45.43
CA GLN A 18 14.02 -13.78 46.53
C GLN A 18 13.12 -12.64 47.02
N HIS A 19 13.62 -11.40 47.00
CA HIS A 19 12.92 -10.25 47.54
C HIS A 19 12.75 -9.17 46.48
N GLN A 20 11.51 -8.68 46.39
CA GLN A 20 11.12 -7.68 45.43
C GLN A 20 11.41 -6.28 45.99
N GLU A 21 12.28 -5.54 45.32
CA GLU A 21 12.59 -4.16 45.67
C GLU A 21 11.63 -3.20 44.96
N THR A 22 11.31 -2.08 45.60
CA THR A 22 10.39 -1.08 45.03
C THR A 22 10.86 0.35 45.25
N ILE A 23 10.63 1.19 44.25
CA ILE A 23 10.99 2.61 44.27
C ILE A 23 9.77 3.41 43.80
N ALA A 24 9.37 4.42 44.57
CA ALA A 24 8.36 5.39 44.16
C ALA A 24 9.04 6.64 43.58
N PHE A 25 8.50 7.16 42.48
CA PHE A 25 9.01 8.37 41.85
C PHE A 25 8.21 9.59 42.28
N ASN A 26 8.93 10.62 42.71
CA ASN A 26 8.39 11.89 43.13
C ASN A 26 8.36 12.87 41.95
N THR A 27 7.49 13.87 42.05
CA THR A 27 7.42 15.00 41.13
C THR A 27 7.77 16.28 41.91
N PRO A 28 8.65 17.17 41.41
CA PRO A 28 9.29 17.14 40.09
C PRO A 28 10.60 16.36 40.02
N LEU A 29 11.17 15.95 41.16
CA LEU A 29 12.52 15.37 41.24
C LEU A 29 12.54 14.12 42.13
N THR A 30 13.22 13.07 41.65
CA THR A 30 13.55 11.87 42.43
C THR A 30 15.06 11.74 42.52
N LEU A 31 15.61 11.81 43.73
CA LEU A 31 17.05 11.68 43.98
C LEU A 31 17.39 10.23 44.31
N ILE A 32 18.30 9.62 43.53
CA ILE A 32 18.80 8.25 43.76
C ILE A 32 20.29 8.34 44.06
N VAL A 33 20.68 8.04 45.29
CA VAL A 33 22.07 8.06 45.78
C VAL A 33 22.49 6.70 46.32
N GLY A 34 23.78 6.43 46.32
CA GLY A 34 24.34 5.18 46.82
C GLY A 34 25.77 4.96 46.33
N TYR A 35 26.48 4.00 46.94
CA TYR A 35 27.85 3.65 46.56
C TYR A 35 27.95 3.10 45.13
N ASN A 36 29.17 3.05 44.59
CA ASN A 36 29.41 2.39 43.30
C ASN A 36 29.04 0.91 43.39
N GLY A 37 28.40 0.38 42.35
CA GLY A 37 27.87 -0.98 42.35
C GLY A 37 26.55 -1.18 43.12
N SER A 38 25.96 -0.14 43.73
CA SER A 38 24.69 -0.27 44.46
C SER A 38 23.44 -0.48 43.59
N GLY A 39 23.58 -0.60 42.26
CA GLY A 39 22.46 -0.83 41.34
C GLY A 39 21.75 0.44 40.83
N LYS A 40 22.33 1.63 40.99
CA LYS A 40 21.74 2.90 40.49
C LYS A 40 21.46 2.86 38.98
N THR A 41 22.45 2.46 38.18
CA THR A 41 22.31 2.33 36.73
C THR A 41 21.27 1.26 36.37
N THR A 42 21.24 0.16 37.12
CA THR A 42 20.25 -0.92 36.95
C THR A 42 18.81 -0.45 37.10
N ILE A 43 18.54 0.54 37.95
CA ILE A 43 17.20 1.12 38.10
C ILE A 43 16.75 1.77 36.77
N ILE A 44 17.65 2.53 36.13
CA ILE A 44 17.37 3.20 34.85
C ILE A 44 17.22 2.18 33.73
N GLU A 45 18.07 1.15 33.71
CA GLU A 45 17.96 0.02 32.79
C GLU A 45 16.61 -0.71 32.92
N CYS A 46 16.10 -0.89 34.14
CA CYS A 46 14.79 -1.49 34.37
C CYS A 46 13.66 -0.62 33.84
N LEU A 47 13.76 0.71 33.97
CA LEU A 47 12.79 1.64 33.39
C LEU A 47 12.78 1.58 31.86
N LYS A 48 13.97 1.56 31.24
CA LYS A 48 14.12 1.33 29.80
C LYS A 48 13.48 0.01 29.39
N TYR A 49 13.90 -1.09 30.00
CA TYR A 49 13.39 -2.43 29.69
C TYR A 49 11.88 -2.53 29.86
N ALA A 50 11.31 -1.98 30.93
CA ALA A 50 9.86 -1.98 31.15
C ALA A 50 9.09 -1.23 30.05
N THR A 51 9.62 -0.10 29.60
CA THR A 51 8.94 0.81 28.66
C THR A 51 9.15 0.45 27.20
N THR A 52 10.33 -0.03 26.81
CA THR A 52 10.68 -0.34 25.41
C THR A 52 10.85 -1.83 25.11
N GLY A 53 11.04 -2.66 26.14
CA GLY A 53 11.38 -4.08 25.98
C GLY A 53 12.86 -4.34 25.64
N GLU A 54 13.65 -3.29 25.44
CA GLU A 54 15.05 -3.42 25.07
C GLU A 54 15.94 -3.70 26.28
N LEU A 55 16.86 -4.65 26.11
CA LEU A 55 17.85 -4.94 27.13
C LEU A 55 18.99 -3.92 27.07
N PRO A 56 19.68 -3.67 28.19
CA PRO A 56 20.85 -2.81 28.20
C PRO A 56 21.94 -3.30 27.23
N PRO A 57 22.80 -2.40 26.72
CA PRO A 57 23.92 -2.80 25.88
C PRO A 57 24.80 -3.82 26.63
N ASN A 58 25.51 -4.65 25.88
CA ASN A 58 26.39 -5.70 26.40
C ASN A 58 25.74 -6.70 27.37
N SER A 59 24.39 -6.75 27.42
CA SER A 59 23.66 -7.62 28.34
C SER A 59 22.99 -8.82 27.65
N LYS A 60 23.24 -9.00 26.35
CA LYS A 60 22.83 -10.18 25.59
C LYS A 60 23.52 -11.42 26.16
N GLY A 61 22.77 -12.50 26.37
CA GLY A 61 23.31 -13.75 26.92
C GLY A 61 23.11 -13.93 28.42
N GLY A 62 22.32 -13.07 29.06
CA GLY A 62 21.86 -13.27 30.44
C GLY A 62 22.45 -12.33 31.49
N ALA A 63 23.39 -11.45 31.13
CA ALA A 63 24.06 -10.57 32.11
C ALA A 63 23.14 -9.53 32.78
N PHE A 64 21.92 -9.34 32.25
CA PHE A 64 20.88 -8.52 32.87
C PHE A 64 20.19 -9.25 34.04
N ILE A 65 20.07 -10.58 33.98
CA ILE A 65 19.42 -11.39 35.01
C ILE A 65 20.42 -11.65 36.12
N HIS A 66 19.95 -11.71 37.37
CA HIS A 66 20.80 -12.07 38.51
C HIS A 66 21.49 -13.41 38.26
N ASP A 67 22.79 -13.49 38.55
CA ASP A 67 23.58 -14.67 38.19
C ASP A 67 23.08 -15.91 38.97
N PRO A 68 22.65 -16.99 38.28
CA PRO A 68 22.20 -18.21 38.93
C PRO A 68 23.26 -18.82 39.85
N ASP A 69 24.54 -18.68 39.52
CA ASP A 69 25.63 -19.21 40.35
C ASP A 69 25.74 -18.46 41.68
N LEU A 70 25.42 -17.16 41.72
CA LEU A 70 25.37 -16.36 42.96
C LEU A 70 24.12 -16.69 43.79
N ALA A 71 23.01 -17.03 43.13
CA ALA A 71 21.79 -17.47 43.81
C ALA A 71 21.88 -18.92 44.32
N GLY A 72 22.85 -19.71 43.86
CA GLY A 72 22.91 -21.15 44.11
C GLY A 72 21.81 -21.94 43.41
N GLU A 73 21.20 -21.38 42.36
CA GLU A 73 20.08 -21.94 41.63
C GLU A 73 20.47 -22.19 40.15
N LYS A 74 19.78 -23.13 39.48
CA LYS A 74 20.02 -23.37 38.04
C LYS A 74 19.10 -22.57 37.13
N ASP A 75 18.09 -21.93 37.70
CA ASP A 75 17.02 -21.25 36.98
C ASP A 75 16.60 -20.00 37.75
N VAL A 76 16.98 -18.83 37.25
CA VAL A 76 16.64 -17.55 37.86
C VAL A 76 15.64 -16.81 37.00
N ARG A 77 14.57 -16.31 37.63
CA ARG A 77 13.55 -15.48 36.99
C ARG A 77 13.68 -14.05 37.44
N ALA A 78 13.77 -13.15 36.48
CA ALA A 78 13.74 -11.72 36.69
C ALA A 78 12.35 -11.16 36.33
N GLN A 79 11.90 -10.18 37.11
CA GLN A 79 10.65 -9.49 36.88
C GLN A 79 10.82 -8.00 37.10
N VAL A 80 10.35 -7.21 36.14
CA VAL A 80 10.30 -5.75 36.23
C VAL A 80 8.85 -5.31 36.10
N LYS A 81 8.37 -4.53 37.08
CA LYS A 81 7.03 -3.93 37.06
C LYS A 81 7.13 -2.42 37.14
N VAL A 82 6.45 -1.72 36.23
CA VAL A 82 6.34 -0.27 36.29
C VAL A 82 4.87 0.12 36.29
N SER A 83 4.49 0.91 37.29
CA SER A 83 3.21 1.62 37.31
C SER A 83 3.41 3.04 36.82
N PHE A 84 2.54 3.47 35.93
CA PHE A 84 2.59 4.78 35.31
C PHE A 84 1.17 5.29 35.03
N ARG A 85 1.04 6.59 34.90
CA ARG A 85 -0.19 7.26 34.49
C ARG A 85 -0.04 7.72 33.06
N SER A 86 -1.05 7.44 32.25
CA SER A 86 -1.10 7.82 30.83
C SER A 86 -1.34 9.32 30.64
N THR A 87 -1.23 9.77 29.38
CA THR A 87 -1.56 11.15 28.98
C THR A 87 -3.00 11.55 29.35
N VAL A 88 -3.93 10.59 29.28
CA VAL A 88 -5.36 10.76 29.59
C VAL A 88 -5.70 10.57 31.09
N GLY A 89 -4.72 10.25 31.93
CA GLY A 89 -4.90 10.14 33.39
C GLY A 89 -5.23 8.74 33.91
N GLU A 90 -5.41 7.75 33.03
CA GLU A 90 -5.58 6.34 33.39
C GLU A 90 -4.30 5.74 34.01
N SER A 91 -4.43 4.88 35.02
CA SER A 91 -3.32 4.22 35.69
C SER A 91 -3.05 2.85 35.08
N TYR A 92 -1.81 2.60 34.65
CA TYR A 92 -1.38 1.36 34.03
C TYR A 92 -0.27 0.69 34.85
N VAL A 93 -0.18 -0.63 34.75
CA VAL A 93 0.94 -1.42 35.28
C VAL A 93 1.44 -2.33 34.17
N VAL A 94 2.68 -2.11 33.72
CA VAL A 94 3.39 -3.04 32.84
C VAL A 94 4.22 -4.00 33.69
N THR A 95 4.18 -5.29 33.34
CA THR A 95 5.02 -6.35 33.91
C THR A 95 5.78 -7.03 32.79
N ARG A 96 7.10 -7.15 32.91
CA ARG A 96 7.94 -7.93 32.01
C ARG A 96 8.74 -8.97 32.78
N ASN A 97 8.83 -10.16 32.22
CA ASN A 97 9.46 -11.31 32.83
C ASN A 97 10.53 -11.88 31.90
N VAL A 98 11.68 -12.23 32.45
CA VAL A 98 12.76 -12.89 31.71
C VAL A 98 13.41 -13.94 32.60
N GLN A 99 13.88 -15.03 32.00
CA GLN A 99 14.42 -16.19 32.68
C GLN A 99 15.82 -16.49 32.17
N LEU A 100 16.72 -16.87 33.08
CA LEU A 100 18.05 -17.38 32.76
C LEU A 100 18.21 -18.77 33.35
N MET A 101 18.40 -19.75 32.48
CA MET A 101 18.63 -21.14 32.86
C MET A 101 20.05 -21.57 32.53
N VAL A 102 20.74 -22.14 33.52
CA VAL A 102 22.07 -22.75 33.36
C VAL A 102 21.89 -24.19 32.90
N LYS A 103 22.32 -24.48 31.66
CA LYS A 103 22.46 -25.84 31.13
C LYS A 103 23.88 -26.34 31.40
N LYS A 104 24.14 -27.62 31.10
CA LYS A 104 25.44 -28.27 31.39
C LYS A 104 26.68 -27.50 30.88
N THR A 105 26.59 -26.83 29.74
CA THR A 105 27.71 -26.13 29.10
C THR A 105 27.38 -24.71 28.66
N THR A 106 26.12 -24.29 28.73
CA THR A 106 25.65 -23.01 28.18
C THR A 106 24.59 -22.38 29.08
N ARG A 107 24.50 -21.05 29.06
CA ARG A 107 23.41 -20.30 29.68
C ARG A 107 22.35 -19.98 28.61
N SER A 108 21.08 -20.16 28.94
CA SER A 108 19.95 -19.96 28.03
C SER A 108 19.02 -18.90 28.59
N GLN A 109 18.95 -17.75 27.91
CA GLN A 109 18.03 -16.68 28.26
C GLN A 109 16.70 -16.85 27.49
N LYS A 110 15.57 -16.67 28.18
CA LYS A 110 14.23 -16.72 27.58
C LYS A 110 13.37 -15.57 28.09
N THR A 111 12.79 -14.80 27.18
CA THR A 111 11.74 -13.83 27.52
C THR A 111 10.44 -14.59 27.79
N LEU A 112 9.83 -14.34 28.94
CA LEU A 112 8.56 -14.93 29.34
C LEU A 112 7.40 -13.98 28.99
N GLU A 113 6.17 -14.45 29.19
CA GLU A 113 4.99 -13.60 28.98
C GLU A 113 5.03 -12.36 29.88
N GLY A 114 4.74 -11.20 29.28
CA GLY A 114 4.54 -9.95 29.99
C GLY A 114 3.05 -9.63 30.10
N SER A 115 2.71 -8.55 30.79
CA SER A 115 1.33 -8.07 30.83
C SER A 115 1.24 -6.55 30.99
N LEU A 116 0.23 -5.96 30.35
CA LEU A 116 -0.20 -4.59 30.57
C LEU A 116 -1.58 -4.62 31.23
N LEU A 117 -1.66 -4.04 32.41
CA LEU A 117 -2.89 -3.95 33.20
C LEU A 117 -3.35 -2.50 33.27
N LEU A 118 -4.64 -2.25 33.06
CA LEU A 118 -5.32 -1.01 33.40
C LEU A 118 -5.87 -1.13 34.83
N ARG A 119 -5.58 -0.15 35.68
CA ARG A 119 -6.11 -0.03 37.04
C ARG A 119 -7.16 1.06 37.07
N ASN A 120 -8.41 0.66 37.28
CA ASN A 120 -9.55 1.57 37.39
C ASN A 120 -10.25 1.35 38.73
N ASN A 121 -10.24 2.35 39.61
CA ASN A 121 -10.99 2.36 40.89
C ASN A 121 -10.93 1.05 41.73
N GLY A 122 -9.77 0.38 41.76
CA GLY A 122 -9.56 -0.87 42.52
C GLY A 122 -9.64 -2.14 41.68
N GLU A 123 -10.28 -2.09 40.51
CA GLU A 123 -10.33 -3.19 39.56
C GLU A 123 -9.12 -3.18 38.61
N ARG A 124 -8.74 -4.37 38.17
CA ARG A 124 -7.60 -4.60 37.26
C ARG A 124 -8.10 -5.30 36.01
N HIS A 125 -7.95 -4.64 34.86
CA HIS A 125 -8.25 -5.21 33.56
C HIS A 125 -6.98 -5.50 32.79
N VAL A 126 -6.85 -6.72 32.26
CA VAL A 126 -5.73 -7.09 31.40
C VAL A 126 -5.98 -6.52 30.00
N ILE A 127 -5.10 -5.64 29.55
CA ILE A 127 -5.16 -5.05 28.21
C ILE A 127 -4.45 -5.93 27.19
N SER A 128 -3.26 -6.42 27.53
CA SER A 128 -2.51 -7.34 26.68
C SER A 128 -1.54 -8.18 27.49
N THR A 129 -1.24 -9.39 27.01
CA THR A 129 -0.19 -10.28 27.53
C THR A 129 0.92 -10.54 26.50
N ARG A 130 0.80 -9.98 25.29
CA ARG A 130 1.73 -10.22 24.19
C ARG A 130 2.87 -9.21 24.24
N VAL A 131 4.10 -9.71 24.35
CA VAL A 131 5.31 -8.87 24.48
C VAL A 131 5.40 -7.82 23.36
N MET A 132 5.15 -8.20 22.10
CA MET A 132 5.18 -7.27 20.96
C MET A 132 4.14 -6.15 21.06
N GLU A 133 2.97 -6.43 21.65
CA GLU A 133 1.96 -5.39 21.86
C GLU A 133 2.37 -4.45 23.00
N LEU A 134 3.09 -4.93 24.03
CA LEU A 134 3.61 -4.08 25.10
C LEU A 134 4.58 -3.02 24.57
N ASP A 135 5.47 -3.41 23.65
CA ASP A 135 6.47 -2.52 23.03
C ASP A 135 5.82 -1.38 22.23
N ARG A 136 4.58 -1.57 21.76
CA ARG A 136 3.79 -0.53 21.08
C ARG A 136 2.91 0.26 22.05
N LEU A 137 2.15 -0.44 22.90
CA LEU A 137 1.13 0.16 23.75
C LEU A 137 1.73 0.99 24.89
N VAL A 138 2.84 0.57 25.49
CA VAL A 138 3.41 1.29 26.63
C VAL A 138 3.94 2.68 26.22
N PRO A 139 4.75 2.82 25.16
CA PRO A 139 5.14 4.14 24.63
C PRO A 139 3.94 4.98 24.22
N GLU A 140 2.94 4.39 23.54
CA GLU A 140 1.70 5.07 23.13
C GLU A 140 0.95 5.66 24.34
N LYS A 141 0.77 4.89 25.42
CA LYS A 141 0.09 5.35 26.64
C LYS A 141 0.90 6.38 27.41
N LEU A 142 2.22 6.31 27.38
CA LEU A 142 3.11 7.35 27.95
C LEU A 142 3.10 8.63 27.11
N GLY A 143 2.74 8.54 25.83
CA GLY A 143 2.73 9.65 24.89
C GLY A 143 4.11 10.05 24.39
N VAL A 144 5.04 9.09 24.33
CA VAL A 144 6.44 9.31 23.94
C VAL A 144 6.86 8.22 22.96
N SER A 145 7.61 8.54 21.91
CA SER A 145 8.08 7.55 20.96
C SER A 145 9.12 6.60 21.58
N PRO A 146 9.21 5.34 21.12
CA PRO A 146 10.20 4.38 21.62
C PRO A 146 11.64 4.90 21.51
N ALA A 147 11.97 5.60 20.42
CA ALA A 147 13.30 6.17 20.20
C ALA A 147 13.66 7.26 21.23
N VAL A 148 12.69 8.06 21.67
CA VAL A 148 12.90 9.07 22.72
C VAL A 148 13.06 8.41 24.09
N LEU A 149 12.30 7.34 24.38
CA LEU A 149 12.48 6.55 25.59
C LEU A 149 13.88 5.92 25.66
N ASP A 150 14.37 5.40 24.54
CA ASP A 150 15.69 4.76 24.41
C ASP A 150 16.85 5.76 24.45
N ALA A 151 16.87 6.74 23.54
CA ALA A 151 18.05 7.59 23.33
C ALA A 151 18.09 8.85 24.21
N VAL A 152 16.96 9.26 24.80
CA VAL A 152 16.84 10.54 25.51
C VAL A 152 16.44 10.36 26.98
N ILE A 153 15.30 9.71 27.26
CA ILE A 153 14.75 9.63 28.63
C ILE A 153 15.49 8.59 29.48
N PHE A 154 15.64 7.37 28.97
CA PHE A 154 16.34 6.27 29.65
C PHE A 154 17.61 5.86 28.89
N CYS A 155 18.34 6.87 28.41
CA CYS A 155 19.62 6.66 27.76
C CYS A 155 20.57 5.90 28.69
N HIS A 156 21.21 4.87 28.14
CA HIS A 156 22.16 4.07 28.91
C HIS A 156 23.40 4.89 29.24
N GLN A 157 24.00 4.67 30.41
CA GLN A 157 25.19 5.41 30.86
C GLN A 157 26.34 5.32 29.84
N ASP A 158 26.60 4.14 29.29
CA ASP A 158 27.66 3.94 28.29
C ASP A 158 27.35 4.61 26.93
N GLU A 159 26.09 4.99 26.70
CA GLU A 159 25.62 5.58 25.44
C GLU A 159 25.31 7.08 25.59
N SER A 160 25.49 7.68 26.78
CA SER A 160 25.08 9.07 27.05
C SER A 160 25.80 10.12 26.19
N LEU A 161 26.95 9.76 25.63
CA LEU A 161 27.75 10.62 24.74
C LEU A 161 27.40 10.43 23.25
N TRP A 162 26.31 9.73 22.91
CA TRP A 162 25.87 9.58 21.53
C TRP A 162 25.73 10.89 20.73
N PRO A 163 25.39 12.06 21.33
CA PRO A 163 25.36 13.33 20.59
C PRO A 163 26.73 13.77 20.06
N MET A 164 27.83 13.22 20.60
CA MET A 164 29.21 13.50 20.22
C MET A 164 29.82 12.41 19.31
N SER A 165 29.01 11.43 18.89
CA SER A 165 29.42 10.35 17.97
C SER A 165 29.70 10.87 16.55
N GLU A 166 30.29 10.03 15.69
CA GLU A 166 30.52 10.42 14.31
C GLU A 166 29.23 10.80 13.55
N PRO A 167 29.30 11.64 12.50
CA PRO A 167 28.12 12.17 11.82
C PRO A 167 27.11 11.10 11.35
N ALA A 168 27.58 9.91 10.97
CA ALA A 168 26.73 8.81 10.53
C ALA A 168 25.88 8.24 11.66
N ALA A 169 26.49 7.93 12.82
CA ALA A 169 25.81 7.40 13.99
C ALA A 169 24.85 8.45 14.59
N LEU A 170 25.30 9.71 14.65
CA LEU A 170 24.49 10.85 15.08
C LEU A 170 23.24 11.02 14.22
N LYS A 171 23.41 11.03 12.88
CA LYS A 171 22.30 11.15 11.94
C LYS A 171 21.29 10.02 12.12
N LYS A 172 21.78 8.79 12.30
CA LYS A 172 20.91 7.62 12.51
C LYS A 172 20.00 7.80 13.74
N ARG A 173 20.56 8.23 14.88
CA ARG A 173 19.78 8.50 16.10
C ARG A 173 18.76 9.63 15.89
N PHE A 174 19.12 10.69 15.18
CA PHE A 174 18.17 11.75 14.83
C PHE A 174 17.04 11.28 13.93
N ASP A 175 17.36 10.50 12.88
CA ASP A 175 16.34 9.96 11.97
C ASP A 175 15.34 9.04 12.71
N GLU A 176 15.83 8.28 13.70
CA GLU A 176 15.01 7.43 14.59
C GLU A 176 14.13 8.28 15.52
N ILE A 177 14.67 9.32 16.15
CA ILE A 177 13.93 10.22 17.05
C ILE A 177 12.82 10.99 16.32
N PHE A 178 13.12 11.48 15.12
CA PHE A 178 12.18 12.28 14.33
C PHE A 178 11.26 11.45 13.43
N GLU A 179 11.40 10.13 13.42
CA GLU A 179 10.63 9.19 12.60
C GLU A 179 10.54 9.59 11.10
N ALA A 180 11.56 10.32 10.61
CA ALA A 180 11.53 10.95 9.28
C ALA A 180 11.42 9.91 8.15
N MET A 181 11.88 8.68 8.39
CA MET A 181 11.80 7.58 7.44
C MET A 181 10.37 7.25 6.98
N LYS A 182 9.36 7.46 7.83
CA LYS A 182 7.95 7.19 7.46
C LYS A 182 7.52 8.11 6.32
N TYR A 183 7.87 9.40 6.40
CA TYR A 183 7.54 10.38 5.38
C TYR A 183 8.35 10.16 4.11
N THR A 184 9.65 9.86 4.22
CA THR A 184 10.50 9.57 3.06
C THR A 184 9.97 8.40 2.22
N LYS A 185 9.54 7.31 2.87
CA LYS A 185 8.93 6.15 2.17
C LYS A 185 7.64 6.52 1.44
N VAL A 186 6.79 7.37 2.04
CA VAL A 186 5.55 7.83 1.39
C VAL A 186 5.89 8.68 0.15
N ILE A 187 6.87 9.57 0.27
CA ILE A 187 7.33 10.40 -0.84
C ILE A 187 7.86 9.53 -1.99
N ASP A 188 8.65 8.49 -1.68
CA ASP A 188 9.20 7.62 -2.71
C ASP A 188 8.11 6.80 -3.43
N ASN A 189 7.10 6.31 -2.70
CA ASN A 189 5.93 5.68 -3.32
C ASN A 189 5.16 6.65 -4.24
N LEU A 190 5.00 7.92 -3.82
CA LEU A 190 4.37 8.94 -4.66
C LEU A 190 5.16 9.24 -5.94
N LYS A 191 6.50 9.23 -5.88
CA LYS A 191 7.36 9.37 -7.08
C LYS A 191 7.13 8.24 -8.06
N VAL A 192 7.08 7.00 -7.57
CA VAL A 192 6.82 5.81 -8.41
C VAL A 192 5.44 5.90 -9.06
N LEU A 193 4.40 6.24 -8.29
CA LEU A 193 3.04 6.41 -8.79
C LEU A 193 2.98 7.51 -9.88
N ARG A 194 3.63 8.65 -9.64
CA ARG A 194 3.70 9.76 -10.60
C ARG A 194 4.37 9.33 -11.90
N LYS A 195 5.45 8.55 -11.82
CA LYS A 195 6.15 8.03 -13.01
C LYS A 195 5.22 7.11 -13.82
N ARG A 196 4.57 6.15 -13.16
CA ARG A 196 3.63 5.22 -13.81
C ARG A 196 2.47 5.95 -14.49
N LYS A 197 1.86 6.92 -13.81
CA LYS A 197 0.78 7.74 -14.39
C LYS A 197 1.27 8.63 -15.54
N GLY A 198 2.52 9.08 -15.52
CA GLY A 198 3.14 9.78 -16.63
C GLY A 198 3.35 8.90 -17.87
N GLU A 199 3.69 7.63 -17.67
CA GLU A 199 3.81 6.63 -18.74
C GLU A 199 2.44 6.28 -19.33
N GLU A 200 1.45 5.96 -18.49
CA GLU A 200 0.05 5.72 -18.91
C GLU A 200 -0.51 6.91 -19.72
N LEU A 201 -0.25 8.15 -19.28
CA LEU A 201 -0.69 9.35 -20.00
C LEU A 201 -0.02 9.48 -21.38
N ARG A 202 1.24 9.06 -21.54
CA ARG A 202 1.91 9.08 -22.86
C ARG A 202 1.29 8.06 -23.80
N GLU A 203 0.99 6.86 -23.32
CA GLU A 203 0.34 5.81 -24.10
C GLU A 203 -1.06 6.26 -24.55
N LEU A 204 -1.86 6.80 -23.63
CA LEU A 204 -3.19 7.33 -23.95
C LEU A 204 -3.15 8.46 -24.98
N LYS A 205 -2.15 9.36 -24.91
CA LYS A 205 -1.97 10.42 -25.92
C LYS A 205 -1.61 9.87 -27.29
N LEU A 206 -0.78 8.82 -27.34
CA LEU A 206 -0.44 8.16 -28.61
C LEU A 206 -1.68 7.49 -29.21
N GLN A 207 -2.45 6.79 -28.38
CA GLN A 207 -3.68 6.13 -28.78
C GLN A 207 -4.74 7.13 -29.25
N GLU A 208 -4.94 8.24 -28.54
CA GLU A 208 -5.84 9.34 -28.94
C GLU A 208 -5.48 9.87 -30.34
N ALA A 209 -4.19 10.12 -30.60
CA ALA A 209 -3.73 10.61 -31.90
C ALA A 209 -4.00 9.59 -33.03
N GLN A 210 -3.78 8.30 -32.76
CA GLN A 210 -4.05 7.23 -33.70
C GLN A 210 -5.55 7.07 -33.98
N ASP A 211 -6.38 7.09 -32.93
CA ASP A 211 -7.84 6.98 -33.04
C ASP A 211 -8.42 8.18 -33.79
N LYS A 212 -7.89 9.38 -33.59
CA LYS A 212 -8.27 10.57 -34.36
C LYS A 212 -7.96 10.41 -35.84
N ALA A 213 -6.75 9.93 -36.19
CA ALA A 213 -6.38 9.66 -37.57
C ALA A 213 -7.25 8.56 -38.22
N ASN A 214 -7.60 7.52 -37.46
CA ASN A 214 -8.49 6.46 -37.92
C ASN A 214 -9.91 6.97 -38.16
N LYS A 215 -10.44 7.81 -37.26
CA LYS A 215 -11.74 8.47 -37.43
C LYS A 215 -11.77 9.32 -38.70
N GLU A 216 -10.75 10.16 -38.93
CA GLU A 216 -10.66 10.97 -40.14
C GLU A 216 -10.62 10.13 -41.43
N ARG A 217 -9.94 8.97 -41.40
CA ARG A 217 -9.94 8.01 -42.53
C ARG A 217 -11.32 7.38 -42.73
N ALA A 218 -11.96 6.92 -41.66
CA ALA A 218 -13.31 6.34 -41.72
C ALA A 218 -14.30 7.34 -42.33
N GLU A 219 -14.30 8.58 -41.86
CA GLU A 219 -15.16 9.64 -42.41
C GLU A 219 -14.89 9.94 -43.89
N LYS A 220 -13.63 9.82 -44.35
CA LYS A 220 -13.31 9.95 -45.79
C LYS A 220 -13.88 8.78 -46.60
N VAL A 221 -13.76 7.56 -46.09
CA VAL A 221 -14.30 6.36 -46.74
C VAL A 221 -15.83 6.43 -46.79
N ASP A 222 -16.49 6.83 -45.71
CA ASP A 222 -17.95 6.99 -45.66
C ASP A 222 -18.45 8.03 -46.68
N ARG A 223 -17.74 9.15 -46.81
CA ARG A 223 -18.05 10.16 -47.85
C ARG A 223 -17.91 9.59 -49.26
N LEU A 224 -16.84 8.83 -49.52
CA LEU A 224 -16.61 8.20 -50.83
C LEU A 224 -17.67 7.13 -51.12
N MET A 225 -18.02 6.31 -50.13
CA MET A 225 -19.08 5.32 -50.25
C MET A 225 -20.42 5.98 -50.56
N ALA A 226 -20.78 7.06 -49.87
CA ALA A 226 -22.01 7.80 -50.15
C ALA A 226 -22.03 8.38 -51.57
N GLN A 227 -20.89 8.88 -52.07
CA GLN A 227 -20.76 9.37 -53.44
C GLN A 227 -20.91 8.23 -54.47
N LEU A 228 -20.14 7.16 -54.33
CA LEU A 228 -20.22 5.99 -55.23
C LEU A 228 -21.61 5.37 -55.24
N THR A 229 -22.30 5.34 -54.09
CA THR A 229 -23.67 4.83 -54.00
C THR A 229 -24.63 5.70 -54.81
N ARG A 230 -24.47 7.03 -54.79
CA ARG A 230 -25.24 7.94 -55.67
C ARG A 230 -24.93 7.71 -57.13
N GLU A 231 -23.64 7.61 -57.49
CA GLU A 231 -23.23 7.36 -58.88
C GLU A 231 -23.78 6.04 -59.42
N ILE A 232 -23.79 4.98 -58.60
CA ILE A 232 -24.41 3.69 -58.95
C ILE A 232 -25.92 3.85 -59.15
N GLN A 233 -26.60 4.61 -58.28
CA GLN A 233 -28.03 4.84 -58.43
C GLN A 233 -28.34 5.62 -59.71
N GLU A 234 -27.62 6.70 -59.99
CA GLU A 234 -27.77 7.48 -61.23
C GLU A 234 -27.49 6.64 -62.47
N ALA A 235 -26.48 5.76 -62.44
CA ALA A 235 -26.18 4.84 -63.54
C ALA A 235 -27.29 3.80 -63.74
N ARG A 236 -27.89 3.29 -62.66
CA ARG A 236 -29.05 2.39 -62.73
C ARG A 236 -30.26 3.08 -63.34
N ASP A 237 -30.58 4.28 -62.87
CA ASP A 237 -31.71 5.06 -63.38
C ASP A 237 -31.55 5.33 -64.90
N LYS A 238 -30.32 5.66 -65.35
CA LYS A 238 -30.01 5.81 -66.79
C LYS A 238 -30.15 4.51 -67.59
N CYS A 239 -29.71 3.39 -67.03
CA CYS A 239 -29.89 2.09 -67.67
C CYS A 239 -31.38 1.74 -67.82
N ASP A 240 -32.19 2.01 -66.79
CA ASP A 240 -33.63 1.78 -66.83
C ASP A 240 -34.33 2.70 -67.85
N GLU A 241 -33.93 3.97 -67.94
CA GLU A 241 -34.40 4.89 -68.99
C GLU A 241 -34.04 4.39 -70.41
N LEU A 242 -32.79 3.97 -70.61
CA LEU A 242 -32.35 3.42 -71.91
C LEU A 242 -33.09 2.13 -72.27
N LEU A 243 -33.33 1.24 -71.30
CA LEU A 243 -34.13 0.03 -71.51
C LEU A 243 -35.56 0.38 -71.91
N HIS A 244 -36.18 1.37 -71.26
CA HIS A 244 -37.50 1.86 -71.61
C HIS A 244 -37.53 2.44 -73.05
N GLN A 245 -36.52 3.23 -73.42
CA GLN A 245 -36.39 3.76 -74.78
C GLN A 245 -36.22 2.66 -75.82
N MET A 246 -35.41 1.63 -75.52
CA MET A 246 -35.25 0.46 -76.39
C MET A 246 -36.55 -0.32 -76.56
N ASP A 247 -37.32 -0.49 -75.48
CA ASP A 247 -38.62 -1.16 -75.53
C ASP A 247 -39.61 -0.36 -76.39
N GLU A 248 -39.71 0.96 -76.18
CA GLU A 248 -40.53 1.85 -77.01
C GLU A 248 -40.14 1.79 -78.50
N GLU A 249 -38.83 1.83 -78.78
CA GLU A 249 -38.33 1.78 -80.15
C GLU A 249 -38.57 0.41 -80.79
N SER A 250 -38.47 -0.68 -80.02
CA SER A 250 -38.81 -2.03 -80.48
C SER A 250 -40.30 -2.17 -80.82
N VAL A 251 -41.19 -1.52 -80.05
CA VAL A 251 -42.63 -1.45 -80.34
C VAL A 251 -42.87 -0.67 -81.63
N ARG A 252 -42.24 0.49 -81.80
CA ARG A 252 -42.31 1.29 -83.04
C ARG A 252 -41.82 0.50 -84.26
N ILE A 253 -40.75 -0.28 -84.12
CA ILE A 253 -40.24 -1.14 -85.21
C ILE A 253 -41.24 -2.25 -85.55
N LYS A 254 -41.88 -2.87 -84.56
CA LYS A 254 -42.95 -3.87 -84.78
C LYS A 254 -44.16 -3.25 -85.49
N GLU A 255 -44.58 -2.04 -85.10
CA GLU A 255 -45.66 -1.31 -85.76
C GLU A 255 -45.30 -0.92 -87.20
N ASN A 256 -44.11 -0.36 -87.43
CA ASN A 256 -43.66 0.00 -88.78
C ASN A 256 -43.49 -1.23 -89.68
N SER A 257 -42.98 -2.34 -89.15
CA SER A 257 -42.83 -3.59 -89.93
C SER A 257 -44.18 -4.23 -90.26
N SER A 258 -45.17 -4.17 -89.36
CA SER A 258 -46.54 -4.60 -89.65
C SER A 258 -47.21 -3.70 -90.71
N THR A 259 -47.01 -2.39 -90.62
CA THR A 259 -47.47 -1.40 -91.61
C THR A 259 -46.84 -1.64 -92.99
N ARG A 260 -45.51 -1.87 -93.05
CA ARG A 260 -44.82 -2.23 -94.29
C ARG A 260 -45.29 -3.57 -94.87
N ARG A 261 -45.55 -4.58 -94.04
CA ARG A 261 -46.14 -5.85 -94.52
C ARG A 261 -47.53 -5.65 -95.11
N MET A 262 -48.34 -4.74 -94.54
CA MET A 262 -49.66 -4.39 -95.07
C MET A 262 -49.54 -3.67 -96.42
N GLN A 263 -48.59 -2.73 -96.55
CA GLN A 263 -48.31 -2.06 -97.82
C GLN A 263 -47.75 -2.99 -98.89
N LEU A 264 -46.86 -3.93 -98.53
CA LEU A 264 -46.34 -4.95 -99.45
C LEU A 264 -47.44 -5.92 -99.90
N ARG A 265 -48.40 -6.28 -99.04
CA ARG A 265 -49.60 -7.03 -99.44
C ARG A 265 -50.47 -6.25 -100.43
N ASN A 266 -50.68 -4.96 -100.20
CA ASN A 266 -51.40 -4.09 -101.14
C ASN A 266 -50.66 -3.96 -102.48
N CYS A 267 -49.33 -3.77 -102.46
CA CYS A 267 -48.52 -3.67 -103.68
C CYS A 267 -48.48 -5.01 -104.45
N GLY A 268 -48.43 -6.14 -103.73
CA GLY A 268 -48.56 -7.48 -104.31
C GLY A 268 -49.94 -7.74 -104.94
N ALA A 269 -51.01 -7.18 -104.35
CA ALA A 269 -52.36 -7.24 -104.95
C ALA A 269 -52.45 -6.39 -106.23
N VAL A 270 -51.84 -5.19 -106.24
CA VAL A 270 -51.78 -4.33 -107.44
C VAL A 270 -50.95 -4.98 -108.55
N SER A 271 -49.81 -5.60 -108.23
CA SER A 271 -48.97 -6.32 -109.21
C SER A 271 -49.70 -7.50 -109.86
N LYS A 272 -50.44 -8.30 -109.07
CA LYS A 272 -51.30 -9.36 -109.62
C LYS A 272 -52.41 -8.82 -110.51
N SER A 273 -52.97 -7.66 -110.18
CA SER A 273 -53.99 -6.99 -111.02
C SER A 273 -53.39 -6.50 -112.34
N CYS A 274 -52.20 -5.88 -112.33
CA CYS A 274 -51.53 -5.42 -113.55
C CYS A 274 -51.08 -6.57 -114.46
N GLN A 275 -50.61 -7.70 -113.91
CA GLN A 275 -50.25 -8.87 -114.71
C GLN A 275 -51.47 -9.55 -115.36
N SER A 276 -52.68 -9.40 -114.78
CA SER A 276 -53.91 -9.89 -115.41
C SER A 276 -54.37 -9.03 -116.61
N LEU A 277 -54.08 -7.72 -116.60
CA LEU A 277 -54.46 -6.80 -117.69
C LEU A 277 -53.55 -6.85 -118.93
N ILE A 278 -52.33 -7.39 -118.82
CA ILE A 278 -51.39 -7.50 -119.95
C ILE A 278 -51.61 -8.80 -120.75
N ARG A 279 -52.48 -9.71 -120.28
CA ARG A 279 -52.80 -10.98 -120.94
C ARG A 279 -54.19 -11.00 -121.62
N SER A 280 -54.71 -9.85 -122.02
CA SER A 280 -55.94 -9.72 -122.83
C SER A 280 -55.70 -8.72 -123.95
#